data_AF-A0A0B2PT91-F1
#
_entry.id   AF-A0A0B2PT91-F1
#
_cell.length_a   1.000
_cell.length_b   1.000
_cell.length_c   1.000
_cell.angle_alpha   90.00
_cell.angle_beta   90.00
_cell.angle_gamma   90.00
#
_symmetry.space_group_name_H-M   'P 1'
#
loop_
_entity.id
_entity.type
_entity.pdbx_description
1 polymer ?
#
loop_
_entity_poly.entity_id
_entity_poly.type
_entity_poly.pdbx_seq_one_letter_code
_entity_poly.pdbx_strand_id
1 'polypeptide(L)'
;MHDLVDSMVERLRTLSRKSDGQFIAVDLRVEMLDKKGCQGRDSEKEKSCFNAQEVAVFLRKIGFEKDTTIYVTQSRWDESLDSLKDLFPKTYTKVKH
;
A
#
# COMPACT_ATOMS: atom_id res chain seq x y z
N MET A 1 0.85 23.78 3.67
CA MET A 1 0.51 22.34 3.76
C MET A 1 -0.06 21.84 2.43
N HIS A 2 -0.98 22.60 1.81
CA HIS A 2 -1.52 22.29 0.47
C HIS A 2 -0.42 22.10 -0.59
N ASP A 3 0.54 23.03 -0.70
CA ASP A 3 1.61 22.93 -1.72
C ASP A 3 2.43 21.63 -1.66
N LEU A 4 2.68 21.11 -0.45
CA LEU A 4 3.41 19.86 -0.28
C LEU A 4 2.57 18.65 -0.69
N VAL A 5 1.28 18.65 -0.31
CA VAL A 5 0.33 17.62 -0.72
C VAL A 5 0.15 17.62 -2.23
N ASP A 6 -0.01 18.80 -2.84
CA ASP A 6 -0.18 18.97 -4.27
C ASP A 6 1.06 18.47 -5.04
N SER A 7 2.26 18.81 -4.55
CA SER A 7 3.52 18.30 -5.13
C SER A 7 3.64 16.76 -5.03
N MET A 8 3.20 16.17 -3.91
CA MET A 8 3.17 14.72 -3.76
C MET A 8 2.19 14.07 -4.74
N VAL A 9 0.99 14.64 -4.87
CA VAL A 9 -0.05 14.15 -5.81
C VAL A 9 0.43 14.28 -7.25
N GLU A 10 1.02 15.41 -7.63
CA GLU A 10 1.58 15.63 -8.97
C GLU A 10 2.69 14.63 -9.30
N ARG A 11 3.58 14.37 -8.34
CA ARG A 11 4.63 13.35 -8.49
C ARG A 11 4.04 11.96 -8.69
N LEU A 12 3.04 11.56 -7.90
CA LEU A 12 2.39 10.26 -8.04
C LEU A 12 1.68 10.13 -9.40
N ARG A 13 0.96 11.17 -9.84
CA ARG A 13 0.35 11.23 -11.18
C ARG A 13 1.38 11.08 -12.30
N THR A 14 2.55 11.70 -12.14
CA THR A 14 3.65 11.61 -13.10
C THR A 14 4.21 10.18 -13.18
N LEU A 15 4.39 9.51 -12.04
CA LEU A 15 4.85 8.11 -11.97
C LEU A 15 3.83 7.13 -12.55
N SER A 16 2.55 7.48 -12.46
CA SER A 16 1.41 6.71 -12.94
C SER A 16 0.88 7.21 -14.30
N ARG A 17 1.74 7.84 -15.13
CA ARG A 17 1.35 8.35 -16.45
C ARG A 17 0.76 7.28 -17.39
N LYS A 18 1.13 6.02 -17.22
CA LYS A 18 0.57 4.89 -18.00
C LYS A 18 -0.91 4.59 -17.67
N SER A 19 -1.38 5.02 -16.50
CA SER A 19 -2.75 4.83 -16.01
C SER A 19 -3.47 6.17 -15.88
N ASP A 20 -3.22 7.12 -16.80
CA ASP A 20 -3.82 8.45 -16.81
C ASP A 20 -3.69 9.22 -15.48
N GLY A 21 -2.58 9.02 -14.77
CA GLY A 21 -2.35 9.65 -13.48
C GLY A 21 -3.10 8.99 -12.31
N GLN A 22 -3.76 7.86 -12.52
CA GLN A 22 -4.41 7.09 -11.46
C GLN A 22 -3.40 6.25 -10.68
N PHE A 23 -3.50 6.31 -9.36
CA PHE A 23 -2.71 5.52 -8.43
C PHE A 23 -3.60 5.09 -7.26
N ILE A 24 -3.18 4.03 -6.55
CA ILE A 24 -3.89 3.54 -5.36
C ILE A 24 -3.13 3.99 -4.12
N ALA A 25 -3.84 4.63 -3.20
CA ALA A 25 -3.32 4.87 -1.86
C ALA A 25 -3.73 3.72 -0.93
N VAL A 26 -2.76 3.12 -0.24
CA VAL A 26 -2.96 2.01 0.68
C VAL A 26 -2.47 2.41 2.07
N ASP A 27 -3.35 2.36 3.06
CA ASP A 27 -2.97 2.50 4.48
C ASP A 27 -2.65 1.12 5.05
N LEU A 28 -1.36 0.75 5.04
CA LEU A 28 -0.85 -0.46 5.70
C LEU A 28 -0.12 -0.04 6.97
N ARG A 29 -0.62 -0.51 8.12
CA ARG A 29 0.00 -0.29 9.42
C ARG A 29 0.82 -1.51 9.79
N VAL A 30 2.11 -1.50 9.47
CA VAL A 30 3.03 -2.62 9.77
C VAL A 30 3.07 -2.98 11.25
N GLU A 31 2.92 -2.00 12.15
CA GLU A 31 2.79 -2.23 13.60
C GLU A 31 1.57 -3.09 13.97
N MET A 32 0.51 -3.11 13.13
CA MET A 32 -0.64 -3.99 13.29
C MET A 32 -0.46 -5.34 12.62
N LEU A 33 0.48 -5.46 11.65
CA LEU A 33 0.82 -6.72 10.98
C LEU A 33 1.57 -7.70 11.90
N ASP A 34 2.28 -7.19 12.90
CA ASP A 34 2.93 -7.98 13.97
C ASP A 34 1.94 -8.68 14.93
N LYS A 35 0.67 -8.81 14.53
CA LYS A 35 -0.43 -9.49 15.25
C LYS A 35 -0.76 -8.93 16.64
N LYS A 36 0.00 -7.93 17.14
CA LYS A 36 -0.20 -7.29 18.45
C LYS A 36 -1.47 -6.45 18.55
N GLY A 37 -2.05 -6.02 17.43
CA GLY A 37 -3.28 -5.19 17.38
C GLY A 37 -4.52 -5.88 16.81
N CYS A 38 -4.37 -7.08 16.24
CA CYS A 38 -5.43 -7.77 15.48
C CYS A 38 -6.01 -8.98 16.21
N GLN A 39 -5.51 -9.30 17.40
CA GLN A 39 -6.05 -10.34 18.27
C GLN A 39 -7.26 -9.84 19.06
N GLY A 40 -8.40 -9.64 18.37
CA GLY A 40 -9.70 -9.48 19.02
C GLY A 40 -10.37 -10.84 19.21
N ARG A 41 -10.48 -11.31 20.46
CA ARG A 41 -11.29 -12.49 20.82
C ARG A 41 -12.77 -12.07 20.85
N ASP A 42 -13.41 -11.99 19.68
CA ASP A 42 -14.86 -12.08 19.58
C ASP A 42 -15.24 -13.45 19.01
N SER A 43 -16.22 -14.06 19.66
CA SER A 43 -16.45 -15.49 19.81
C SER A 43 -16.91 -16.27 18.57
N GLU A 44 -16.50 -15.92 17.34
CA GLU A 44 -16.86 -16.76 16.17
C GLU A 44 -16.01 -16.57 14.90
N LYS A 45 -15.16 -15.53 14.77
CA LYS A 45 -14.23 -15.38 13.63
C LYS A 45 -12.96 -14.63 14.05
N GLU A 46 -11.80 -15.25 13.85
CA GLU A 46 -10.50 -14.57 13.93
C GLU A 46 -10.51 -13.38 12.95
N LYS A 47 -10.45 -12.14 13.44
CA LYS A 47 -10.25 -10.96 12.59
C LYS A 47 -8.77 -10.90 12.18
N SER A 48 -8.39 -11.67 11.16
CA SER A 48 -7.04 -11.59 10.60
C SER A 48 -6.83 -10.23 9.92
N CYS A 49 -5.80 -9.49 10.34
CA CYS A 49 -5.36 -8.33 9.58
C CYS A 49 -4.72 -8.77 8.27
N PHE A 50 -4.99 -8.00 7.20
CA PHE A 50 -4.39 -8.26 5.90
C PHE A 50 -2.94 -7.82 5.88
N ASN A 51 -2.04 -8.72 5.56
CA ASN A 51 -0.64 -8.40 5.28
C ASN A 51 -0.45 -7.85 3.86
N ALA A 52 0.77 -7.37 3.57
CA ALA A 52 1.11 -6.77 2.29
C ALA A 52 0.87 -7.74 1.09
N GLN A 53 1.13 -9.03 1.27
CA GLN A 53 0.89 -10.06 0.26
C GLN A 53 -0.60 -10.24 -0.01
N GLU A 54 -1.43 -10.32 1.02
CA GLU A 54 -2.88 -10.47 0.89
C GLU A 54 -3.50 -9.26 0.19
N VAL A 55 -3.06 -8.05 0.54
CA VAL A 55 -3.45 -6.82 -0.17
C VAL A 55 -3.02 -6.89 -1.63
N ALA A 56 -1.79 -7.29 -1.92
CA ALA A 56 -1.30 -7.39 -3.28
C ALA A 56 -2.10 -8.40 -4.12
N VAL A 57 -2.38 -9.58 -3.58
CA VAL A 57 -3.22 -10.60 -4.22
C VAL A 57 -4.64 -10.10 -4.41
N PHE A 58 -5.21 -9.40 -3.44
CA PHE A 58 -6.53 -8.77 -3.56
C PHE A 58 -6.58 -7.79 -4.73
N LEU A 59 -5.62 -6.86 -4.81
CA LEU A 59 -5.55 -5.87 -5.89
C LEU A 59 -5.41 -6.53 -7.28
N ARG A 60 -4.61 -7.59 -7.38
CA ARG A 60 -4.50 -8.39 -8.62
C ARG A 60 -5.83 -9.06 -9.00
N LYS A 61 -6.54 -9.63 -8.02
CA LYS A 61 -7.82 -10.32 -8.26
C LYS A 61 -8.93 -9.40 -8.74
N ILE A 62 -8.93 -8.14 -8.31
CA ILE A 62 -9.91 -7.14 -8.76
C ILE A 62 -9.52 -6.42 -10.06
N GLY A 63 -8.39 -6.80 -10.68
CA GLY A 63 -8.03 -6.38 -12.03
C GLY A 63 -6.92 -5.34 -12.13
N PHE A 64 -6.24 -4.97 -11.03
CA PHE A 64 -5.09 -4.06 -11.13
C PHE A 64 -3.88 -4.75 -11.75
N GLU A 65 -3.27 -4.07 -12.72
CA GLU A 65 -2.10 -4.58 -13.43
C GLU A 65 -0.81 -4.40 -12.63
N LYS A 66 0.23 -5.17 -12.97
CA LYS A 66 1.56 -5.08 -12.35
C LYS A 66 2.14 -3.65 -12.37
N ASP A 67 1.85 -2.90 -13.43
CA ASP A 67 2.35 -1.54 -13.63
C ASP A 67 1.54 -0.47 -12.89
N THR A 68 0.50 -0.86 -12.12
CA THR A 68 -0.28 0.04 -11.27
C THR A 68 0.62 0.69 -10.23
N THR A 69 0.52 2.02 -10.10
CA THR A 69 1.28 2.75 -9.09
C THR A 69 0.56 2.67 -7.75
N ILE A 70 1.29 2.24 -6.72
CA ILE A 70 0.79 2.12 -5.35
C ILE A 70 1.57 3.07 -4.45
N TYR A 71 0.82 3.83 -3.64
CA TYR A 71 1.34 4.70 -2.60
C TYR A 71 0.94 4.16 -1.24
N VAL A 72 1.91 3.72 -0.45
CA VAL A 72 1.71 3.28 0.92
C VAL A 72 1.92 4.47 1.85
N THR A 73 0.95 4.78 2.69
CA THR A 73 0.98 5.93 3.62
C THR A 73 2.03 5.78 4.73
N GLN A 74 2.58 4.58 4.90
CA GLN A 74 3.65 4.29 5.85
C GLN A 74 4.86 5.20 5.64
N SER A 75 5.42 5.60 6.77
CA SER A 75 6.52 6.57 6.81
C SER A 75 7.74 6.07 6.04
N ARG A 76 8.35 4.95 6.43
CA ARG A 76 9.58 4.41 5.82
C ARG A 76 9.31 3.07 5.15
N TRP A 77 10.22 2.67 4.25
CA TRP A 77 10.20 1.30 3.71
C TRP A 77 10.44 0.30 4.84
N ASP A 78 9.73 -0.81 4.77
CA ASP A 78 9.83 -1.95 5.67
C ASP A 78 9.80 -3.23 4.82
N GLU A 79 10.61 -4.23 5.17
CA GLU A 79 10.73 -5.48 4.40
C GLU A 79 9.41 -6.26 4.31
N SER A 80 8.48 -6.06 5.25
CA SER A 80 7.14 -6.63 5.16
C SER A 80 6.36 -6.16 3.92
N LEU A 81 6.74 -5.02 3.32
CA LEU A 81 6.17 -4.49 2.07
C LEU A 81 6.77 -5.09 0.80
N ASP A 82 7.83 -5.90 0.90
CA ASP A 82 8.52 -6.45 -0.29
C ASP A 82 7.57 -7.31 -1.13
N SER A 83 6.70 -8.09 -0.50
CA SER A 83 5.67 -8.89 -1.19
C SER A 83 4.67 -8.05 -2.00
N LEU A 84 4.37 -6.82 -1.56
CA LEU A 84 3.56 -5.87 -2.32
C LEU A 84 4.35 -5.32 -3.51
N LYS A 85 5.63 -5.01 -3.31
CA LYS A 85 6.53 -4.52 -4.37
C LYS A 85 6.79 -5.56 -5.46
N ASP A 86 6.88 -6.83 -5.10
CA ASP A 86 7.10 -7.91 -6.07
C ASP A 86 5.95 -8.02 -7.08
N LEU A 87 4.72 -7.86 -6.60
CA LEU A 87 3.51 -7.87 -7.43
C LEU A 87 3.22 -6.52 -8.10
N PHE A 88 3.62 -5.42 -7.46
CA PHE A 88 3.47 -4.04 -7.96
C PHE A 88 4.79 -3.26 -7.82
N PRO A 89 5.72 -3.35 -8.79
CA PRO A 89 7.05 -2.75 -8.67
C PRO A 89 7.06 -1.23 -8.50
N LYS A 90 5.98 -0.56 -8.89
CA LYS A 90 5.76 0.89 -8.69
C LYS A 90 5.10 1.18 -7.35
N THR A 91 5.62 0.59 -6.28
CA THR A 91 5.19 0.84 -4.91
C THR A 91 6.11 1.86 -4.25
N TYR A 92 5.53 2.90 -3.65
CA TYR A 92 6.24 4.01 -3.00
C TYR A 92 5.69 4.25 -1.58
N THR A 93 6.56 4.65 -0.65
CA THR A 93 6.18 5.07 0.71
C THR A 93 6.25 6.58 0.86
N LYS A 94 5.77 7.11 1.99
CA LYS A 94 5.72 8.55 2.28
C LYS A 94 7.12 9.20 2.34
N VAL A 95 8.11 8.50 2.88
CA VAL A 95 9.49 9.01 3.00
C VAL A 95 10.37 8.36 1.94
N LYS A 96 11.02 9.21 1.14
CA LYS A 96 12.12 8.83 0.25
C LYS A 96 13.30 8.37 1.12
N HIS A 97 13.82 7.16 0.88
CA HIS A 97 15.22 6.90 1.21
C HIS A 97 16.13 7.78 0.35
#